data_AF-A9CYI8-F1
#
_entry.id   AF-A9CYI8-F1
#
_cell.length_a   1.000
_cell.length_b   1.000
_cell.length_c   1.000
_cell.angle_alpha   90.00
_cell.angle_beta   90.00
_cell.angle_gamma   90.00
#
_symmetry.space_group_name_H-M   'P 1'
#
loop_
_entity.id
_entity.type
_entity.pdbx_description
1 polymer ?
#
loop_
_entity_poly.entity_id
_entity_poly.type
_entity_poly.pdbx_seq_one_letter_code
_entity_poly.pdbx_strand_id
1 'polypeptide(L)' 'MHNVTTEIERYIPWPGQALSYKIGELTIKRLRVQAEEELGEKFDIRAFHDAILANGSVPMSVLEQQIIDFIYSEKSAEKS' A
#
# COMPACT_ATOMS: atom_id res chain seq x y z
N MET A 1 -10.73 17.85 17.15
CA MET A 1 -10.14 17.93 15.79
C MET A 1 -8.69 18.35 15.93
N HIS A 2 -7.77 17.55 15.38
CA HIS A 2 -6.31 17.73 15.23
C HIS A 2 -5.48 16.58 15.83
N ASN A 3 -5.58 15.39 15.22
CA ASN A 3 -4.66 14.27 15.44
C ASN A 3 -4.10 13.80 14.08
N VAL A 4 -3.65 14.72 13.22
CA VAL A 4 -3.14 14.37 11.88
C VAL A 4 -1.68 14.82 11.67
N THR A 5 -1.18 15.76 12.48
CA THR A 5 0.14 16.38 12.23
C THR A 5 1.31 15.64 12.89
N THR A 6 1.07 14.81 13.91
CA THR A 6 2.14 14.19 14.73
C THR A 6 2.80 12.97 14.08
N GLU A 7 2.21 12.39 13.02
CA GLU A 7 2.72 11.17 12.38
C GLU A 7 3.85 11.44 11.36
N ILE A 8 4.17 12.70 11.05
CA ILE A 8 5.16 13.04 10.01
C ILE A 8 6.60 13.12 10.54
N GLU A 9 6.82 13.37 11.84
CA GLU A 9 8.15 13.76 12.35
C GLU A 9 9.14 12.61 12.65
N ARG A 10 8.80 11.34 12.40
CA ARG A 10 9.62 10.19 12.89
C ARG A 10 10.45 9.44 11.85
N TYR A 11 10.68 10.00 10.67
CA TYR A 11 11.41 9.31 9.58
C TYR A 11 12.94 9.55 9.55
N ILE A 12 13.54 10.10 10.61
CA ILE A 12 14.93 10.62 10.53
C ILE A 12 16.07 9.64 10.94
N PRO A 13 16.03 8.73 11.95
CA PRO A 13 17.31 8.31 12.54
C PRO A 13 17.90 6.90 12.32
N TRP A 14 17.37 5.96 11.50
CA TRP A 14 18.01 4.61 11.42
C TRP A 14 17.85 3.86 10.09
N PRO A 15 18.58 4.19 9.00
CA PRO A 15 17.96 4.16 7.67
C PRO A 15 18.18 2.92 6.79
N GLY A 16 18.87 1.88 7.25
CA GLY A 16 19.26 0.76 6.38
C GLY A 16 18.36 -0.47 6.52
N GLN A 17 18.70 -1.34 7.45
CA GLN A 17 18.29 -2.75 7.38
C GLN A 17 17.00 -3.08 8.15
N ALA A 18 16.83 -2.51 9.34
CA ALA A 18 15.54 -2.54 10.05
C ALA A 18 14.52 -1.61 9.37
N LEU A 19 15.01 -0.54 8.74
CA LEU A 19 14.17 0.39 7.99
C LEU A 19 13.61 -0.27 6.74
N SER A 20 14.33 -1.12 6.00
CA SER A 20 13.73 -1.81 4.83
C SER A 20 12.52 -2.68 5.22
N TYR A 21 12.62 -3.43 6.32
CA TYR A 21 11.50 -4.22 6.85
C TYR A 21 10.37 -3.33 7.33
N LYS A 22 10.69 -2.29 8.11
CA LYS A 22 9.67 -1.40 8.68
C LYS A 22 9.01 -0.53 7.62
N ILE A 23 9.76 -0.02 6.65
CA ILE A 23 9.26 0.67 5.46
C ILE A 23 8.39 -0.26 4.65
N GLY A 24 8.79 -1.51 4.42
CA GLY A 24 7.94 -2.45 3.69
C GLY A 24 6.61 -2.70 4.39
N GLU A 25 6.64 -2.94 5.69
CA GLU A 25 5.44 -3.08 6.50
C GLU A 25 4.56 -1.80 6.45
N LEU A 26 5.17 -0.62 6.62
CA LEU A 26 4.46 0.66 6.59
C LEU A 26 3.88 0.99 5.21
N THR A 27 4.63 0.71 4.14
CA THR A 27 4.20 0.92 2.77
C THR A 27 3.04 0.00 2.44
N ILE A 28 3.12 -1.29 2.77
CA ILE A 28 2.00 -2.22 2.56
C ILE A 28 0.76 -1.75 3.32
N LYS A 29 0.90 -1.29 4.57
CA LYS A 29 -0.22 -0.74 5.35
C LYS A 29 -0.80 0.52 4.71
N ARG A 30 0.05 1.46 4.25
CA ARG A 30 -0.37 2.68 3.55
C ARG A 30 -1.13 2.35 2.27
N LEU A 31 -0.60 1.43 1.46
CA LEU A 31 -1.20 0.97 0.22
C LEU A 31 -2.53 0.26 0.47
N ARG A 32 -2.65 -0.50 1.57
CA ARG A 32 -3.92 -1.12 1.97
C ARG A 32 -4.98 -0.08 2.31
N VAL A 33 -4.64 0.91 3.13
CA VAL A 33 -5.57 2.01 3.47
C VAL A 33 -5.99 2.75 2.20
N GLN A 34 -5.06 3.05 1.31
CA GLN A 34 -5.37 3.66 0.02
C GLN A 34 -6.31 2.80 -0.83
N ALA A 35 -6.08 1.47 -0.90
CA ALA A 35 -6.97 0.57 -1.62
C ALA A 35 -8.36 0.47 -0.99
N GLU A 36 -8.45 0.45 0.35
CA GLU A 36 -9.72 0.48 1.11
C GLU A 36 -10.51 1.77 0.83
N GLU A 37 -9.83 2.92 0.83
CA GLU A 37 -10.45 4.24 0.54
C GLU A 37 -10.90 4.37 -0.91
N GLU A 38 -10.09 3.89 -1.86
CA GLU A 38 -10.35 4.05 -3.28
C GLU A 38 -11.36 3.03 -3.83
N LEU A 39 -11.41 1.81 -3.29
CA LEU A 39 -12.32 0.74 -3.73
C LEU A 39 -13.58 0.62 -2.87
N GLY A 40 -13.58 1.14 -1.64
CA GLY A 40 -14.74 1.14 -0.75
C GLY A 40 -15.32 -0.25 -0.55
N GLU A 41 -16.62 -0.43 -0.81
CA GLU A 41 -17.33 -1.71 -0.66
C GLU A 41 -16.81 -2.82 -1.59
N LYS A 42 -16.05 -2.47 -2.64
CA LYS A 42 -15.46 -3.44 -3.58
C LYS A 42 -14.07 -3.90 -3.18
N PHE A 43 -13.51 -3.37 -2.08
CA PHE A 43 -12.24 -3.81 -1.59
C PHE A 43 -12.31 -5.27 -1.14
N ASP A 44 -11.56 -6.14 -1.82
CA ASP A 44 -11.30 -7.51 -1.37
C ASP A 44 -9.86 -7.64 -0.85
N ILE A 45 -9.74 -7.91 0.44
CA ILE A 45 -8.47 -8.16 1.11
C ILE A 45 -7.71 -9.38 0.54
N ARG A 46 -8.43 -10.37 0.00
CA ARG A 46 -7.82 -11.55 -0.65
C ARG A 46 -7.16 -11.14 -1.95
N ALA A 47 -7.90 -10.43 -2.81
CA ALA A 47 -7.38 -9.91 -4.07
C ALA A 47 -6.19 -8.95 -3.85
N PHE A 48 -6.25 -8.11 -2.80
CA PHE A 48 -5.14 -7.26 -2.40
C PHE A 48 -3.88 -8.07 -2.01
N HIS A 49 -4.03 -9.12 -1.19
CA HIS A 49 -2.89 -9.98 -0.83
C HIS A 49 -2.34 -10.75 -2.04
N ASP A 50 -3.21 -11.21 -2.93
CA ASP A 50 -2.79 -11.88 -4.16
C ASP A 50 -1.98 -10.91 -5.05
N ALA A 51 -2.42 -9.66 -5.17
CA ALA A 51 -1.68 -8.62 -5.90
C ALA A 51 -0.29 -8.33 -5.31
N ILE A 52 -0.17 -8.32 -3.97
CA ILE A 52 1.14 -8.17 -3.29
C ILE A 52 2.06 -9.37 -3.56
N LEU A 53 1.51 -10.59 -3.56
CA LEU A 53 2.30 -11.81 -3.65
C LEU A 53 2.59 -12.26 -5.09
N ALA A 54 1.84 -11.75 -6.07
CA ALA A 54 1.91 -12.19 -7.47
C ALA A 54 3.31 -12.15 -8.08
N ASN A 55 4.15 -11.18 -7.66
CA ASN A 55 5.49 -10.98 -8.24
C ASN A 55 6.63 -11.35 -7.28
N GLY A 56 6.33 -11.91 -6.11
CA GLY A 56 7.34 -12.28 -5.12
C GLY A 56 8.10 -11.09 -4.54
N SER A 57 9.39 -11.27 -4.22
CA SER A 57 10.20 -10.21 -3.62
C SER A 57 10.66 -9.20 -4.68
N VAL A 58 9.92 -8.11 -4.81
CA VAL A 58 10.20 -7.00 -5.73
C VAL A 58 10.69 -5.74 -4.99
N PRO A 59 11.40 -4.83 -5.68
CA PRO A 59 11.70 -3.51 -5.12
C PRO A 59 10.43 -2.77 -4.69
N MET A 60 10.51 -1.97 -3.62
CA MET A 60 9.34 -1.27 -3.06
C MET A 60 8.59 -0.41 -4.07
N SER A 61 9.32 0.28 -4.95
CA SER A 61 8.72 1.11 -6.01
C SER A 61 7.88 0.29 -7.00
N VAL A 62 8.26 -0.96 -7.25
CA VAL A 62 7.52 -1.88 -8.13
C VAL A 62 6.26 -2.36 -7.43
N LEU A 63 6.36 -2.69 -6.13
CA LEU A 63 5.20 -3.07 -5.32
C LEU A 63 4.15 -1.95 -5.27
N GLU A 64 4.59 -0.70 -5.06
CA GLU A 64 3.70 0.47 -5.06
C GLU A 64 2.98 0.63 -6.39
N GLN A 65 3.69 0.51 -7.52
CA GLN A 65 3.08 0.58 -8.84
C GLN A 65 2.06 -0.55 -9.07
N GLN A 66 2.37 -1.78 -8.65
CA GLN A 66 1.46 -2.92 -8.80
C GLN A 66 0.14 -2.72 -8.06
N ILE A 67 0.17 -2.15 -6.86
CA ILE A 67 -1.05 -1.88 -6.11
C ILE A 67 -1.84 -0.72 -6.72
N ILE A 68 -1.16 0.29 -7.24
CA ILE A 68 -1.83 1.36 -8.00
C ILE A 68 -2.55 0.77 -9.23
N ASP A 69 -1.87 -0.08 -9.99
CA ASP A 69 -2.44 -0.72 -11.17
C ASP A 69 -3.63 -1.63 -10.81
N PHE A 70 -3.54 -2.37 -9.69
CA PHE A 70 -4.65 -3.15 -9.13
C PHE A 70 -5.87 -2.27 -8.78
N ILE A 71 -5.67 -1.14 -8.10
CA ILE A 71 -6.78 -0.22 -7.77
C ILE A 71 -7.44 0.29 -9.06
N TYR A 72 -6.64 0.63 -10.08
CA TYR A 72 -7.18 1.08 -11.36
C TYR A 72 -7.94 -0.03 -12.11
N SER A 73 -7.47 -1.28 -12.06
CA SER A 73 -8.16 -2.40 -12.70
C SER A 73 -9.50 -2.69 -12.03
N GLU A 74 -9.54 -2.72 -10.70
CA GLU A 74 -10.77 -2.97 -9.93
C GLU A 74 -11.81 -1.85 -10.16
N LYS A 75 -11.36 -0.59 -10.20
CA LYS A 75 -12.25 0.55 -10.54
C LYS A 75 -12.77 0.51 -11.97
N SER A 76 -11.97 0.01 -12.90
CA SER A 76 -12.36 -0.08 -14.32
C SER A 76 -13.35 -1.22 -14.56
N ALA A 77 -13.20 -2.32 -13.81
CA ALA A 77 -14.14 -3.45 -13.83
C ALA A 77 -15.54 -3.08 -13.33
N GLU A 78 -15.67 -2.07 -12.46
CA GLU A 78 -16.96 -1.51 -12.06
C GLU A 78 -17.68 -0.76 -13.19
N LYS A 79 -16.93 -0.18 -14.12
CA LYS A 79 -17.47 0.75 -15.12
C LYS A 79 -17.94 0.07 -16.41
N SER A 80 -17.83 -1.26 -16.50
CA SER A 80 -18.30 -2.10 -17.63
C SER A 80 -19.51 -2.93 -17.21
#